data_AF-A0A6J0GGN6-F1
#
_entry.id   AF-A0A6J0GGN6-F1
#
_cell.length_a   1.000
_cell.length_b   1.000
_cell.length_c   1.000
_cell.angle_alpha   90.00
_cell.angle_beta   90.00
_cell.angle_gamma   90.00
#
_symmetry.space_group_name_H-M   'P 1'
#
loop_
_entity.id
_entity.type
_entity.pdbx_description
1 polymer ?
#
loop_
_entity_poly.entity_id
_entity_poly.type
_entity_poly.pdbx_seq_one_letter_code
_entity_poly.pdbx_strand_id
1 'polypeptide(L)'
;MPLVVLCGRPGSGKSRRAAELRAALGGPERAAHVVSEAEGGRAALRAEVERRLSRRDVVIVDAGNELRSIRYELYCAARQAGTARCLLHCAGGGGGPDEPPFEEPDPGCRWDRPLFTVSGEEPLPLGDIRAALFESAPPPPHRATRAQPLQSGEFLHRLDRVTQDVLAAVMAAQSGGALPGDTVRVPGLAEGLVLSRPVSLAELSRLRRQFISYTKMQPSDENMPQLASMFLQYLSRSIQ
;
A
#
# COMPACT_ATOMS: atom_id res chain seq x y z
N MET A 1 -11.57 -12.25 1.16
CA MET A 1 -12.21 -11.87 2.45
C MET A 1 -13.21 -10.74 2.22
N PRO A 2 -14.32 -11.00 1.57
CA PRO A 2 -15.02 -9.94 0.89
C PRO A 2 -15.57 -8.87 1.83
N LEU A 3 -15.23 -7.61 1.51
CA LEU A 3 -15.86 -6.44 2.09
C LEU A 3 -17.00 -5.99 1.17
N VAL A 4 -18.21 -5.93 1.70
CA VAL A 4 -19.35 -5.33 0.99
C VAL A 4 -19.59 -3.95 1.58
N VAL A 5 -19.62 -2.94 0.72
CA VAL A 5 -19.92 -1.56 1.10
C VAL A 5 -21.25 -1.18 0.48
N LEU A 6 -22.22 -0.83 1.31
CA LEU A 6 -23.54 -0.35 0.87
C LEU A 6 -23.54 1.17 0.85
N CYS A 7 -23.87 1.78 -0.27
CA CYS A 7 -24.08 3.22 -0.37
C CYS A 7 -25.43 3.54 -1.02
N GLY A 8 -26.00 4.69 -0.68
CA GLY A 8 -27.31 5.11 -1.17
C GLY A 8 -27.91 6.12 -0.21
N ARG A 9 -28.88 6.90 -0.68
CA ARG A 9 -29.58 7.91 0.12
C ARG A 9 -30.36 7.29 1.30
N PRO A 10 -30.75 8.07 2.32
CA PRO A 10 -31.72 7.61 3.31
C PRO A 10 -32.99 7.06 2.64
N GLY A 11 -33.52 5.95 3.16
CA GLY A 11 -34.69 5.27 2.59
C GLY A 11 -34.42 4.41 1.33
N SER A 12 -33.20 4.36 0.79
CA SER A 12 -32.87 3.51 -0.38
C SER A 12 -32.87 1.99 -0.11
N GLY A 13 -33.16 1.56 1.13
CA GLY A 13 -33.26 0.14 1.49
C GLY A 13 -31.93 -0.54 1.84
N LYS A 14 -30.84 0.21 2.09
CA LYS A 14 -29.52 -0.33 2.45
C LYS A 14 -29.59 -1.39 3.55
N SER A 15 -30.26 -1.10 4.67
CA SER A 15 -30.36 -2.03 5.80
C SER A 15 -31.14 -3.31 5.48
N ARG A 16 -32.15 -3.22 4.62
CA ARG A 16 -32.82 -4.42 4.08
C ARG A 16 -31.83 -5.26 3.25
N ARG A 17 -31.07 -4.62 2.35
CA ARG A 17 -30.06 -5.31 1.53
C ARG A 17 -28.93 -5.89 2.38
N ALA A 18 -28.53 -5.21 3.45
CA ALA A 18 -27.55 -5.70 4.40
C ALA A 18 -28.01 -7.00 5.06
N ALA A 19 -29.29 -7.07 5.47
CA ALA A 19 -29.88 -8.27 6.03
C ALA A 19 -29.98 -9.42 5.01
N GLU A 20 -30.42 -9.13 3.78
CA GLU A 20 -30.46 -10.10 2.67
C GLU A 20 -29.07 -10.69 2.38
N LEU A 21 -28.05 -9.83 2.28
CA LEU A 21 -26.66 -10.23 2.09
C LEU A 21 -26.11 -11.03 3.27
N ARG A 22 -26.43 -10.63 4.50
CA ARG A 22 -26.02 -11.35 5.70
C ARG A 22 -26.57 -12.77 5.69
N ALA A 23 -27.84 -12.94 5.34
CA ALA A 23 -28.48 -14.25 5.25
C ALA A 23 -27.89 -15.10 4.12
N ALA A 24 -27.61 -14.51 2.97
CA ALA A 24 -27.11 -15.23 1.79
C ALA A 24 -25.62 -15.59 1.87
N LEU A 25 -24.80 -14.75 2.51
CA LEU A 25 -23.34 -14.89 2.55
C LEU A 25 -22.84 -15.53 3.86
N GLY A 26 -23.69 -15.58 4.90
CA GLY A 26 -23.41 -16.21 6.18
C GLY A 26 -23.78 -17.70 6.18
N GLY A 27 -23.04 -18.50 6.95
CA GLY A 27 -23.28 -19.94 7.12
C GLY A 27 -22.39 -20.55 8.20
N PRO A 28 -22.48 -21.87 8.43
CA PRO A 28 -21.72 -22.56 9.49
C PRO A 28 -20.21 -22.46 9.32
N GLU A 29 -19.73 -22.34 8.08
CA GLU A 29 -18.31 -22.21 7.80
C GLU A 29 -17.82 -20.75 7.77
N ARG A 30 -18.71 -19.76 7.69
CA ARG A 30 -18.35 -18.36 7.44
C ARG A 30 -19.38 -17.43 8.05
N ALA A 31 -18.96 -16.55 8.96
CA ALA A 31 -19.86 -15.54 9.47
C ALA A 31 -19.95 -14.36 8.48
N ALA A 32 -21.15 -13.76 8.40
CA ALA A 32 -21.36 -12.48 7.77
C ALA A 32 -21.71 -11.45 8.85
N HIS A 33 -20.83 -10.46 9.00
CA HIS A 33 -20.96 -9.41 10.02
C HIS A 33 -21.46 -8.13 9.39
N VAL A 34 -22.60 -7.63 9.85
CA VAL A 34 -23.08 -6.30 9.46
C VAL A 34 -22.51 -5.28 10.44
N VAL A 35 -21.87 -4.25 9.89
CA VAL A 35 -21.35 -3.09 10.61
C VAL A 35 -22.24 -1.91 10.28
N SER A 36 -23.07 -1.52 11.25
CA SER A 36 -23.90 -0.31 11.22
C SER A 36 -23.18 0.85 11.92
N GLU A 37 -23.85 2.00 12.06
CA GLU A 37 -23.30 3.15 12.77
C GLU A 37 -22.79 2.76 14.17
N ALA A 38 -21.61 3.26 14.50
CA ALA A 38 -20.97 3.07 15.80
C ALA A 38 -20.90 4.41 16.54
N GLU A 39 -21.08 4.38 17.86
CA GLU A 39 -20.78 5.52 18.71
C GLU A 39 -19.31 5.92 18.51
N GLY A 40 -19.06 7.16 18.08
CA GLY A 40 -17.72 7.64 17.67
C GLY A 40 -17.54 7.90 16.16
N GLY A 41 -18.60 7.76 15.35
CA GLY A 41 -18.64 8.24 13.97
C GLY A 41 -17.68 7.51 13.02
N ARG A 42 -17.18 8.21 12.00
CA ARG A 42 -16.36 7.64 10.92
C ARG A 42 -15.14 6.87 11.41
N ALA A 43 -14.43 7.39 12.42
CA ALA A 43 -13.23 6.75 12.94
C ALA A 43 -13.54 5.42 13.65
N ALA A 44 -14.62 5.38 14.44
CA ALA A 44 -15.08 4.16 15.11
C ALA A 44 -15.57 3.11 14.11
N LEU A 45 -16.37 3.54 13.11
CA LEU A 45 -16.82 2.67 12.02
C LEU A 45 -15.65 2.01 11.31
N ARG A 46 -14.64 2.80 10.95
CA ARG A 46 -13.43 2.31 10.28
C ARG A 46 -12.67 1.30 11.16
N ALA A 47 -12.43 1.62 12.42
CA ALA A 47 -11.73 0.73 13.34
C ALA A 47 -12.48 -0.60 13.53
N GLU A 48 -13.81 -0.57 13.59
CA GLU A 48 -14.64 -1.77 13.66
C GLU A 48 -14.53 -2.63 12.40
N VAL A 49 -14.62 -2.01 11.22
CA VAL A 49 -14.43 -2.72 9.94
C VAL A 49 -13.05 -3.37 9.90
N GLU A 50 -11.99 -2.60 10.16
CA GLU A 50 -10.61 -3.09 10.14
C GLU A 50 -10.39 -4.25 11.11
N ARG A 51 -11.00 -4.22 12.30
CA ARG A 51 -10.91 -5.29 13.29
C ARG A 51 -11.66 -6.56 12.87
N ARG A 52 -12.74 -6.44 12.10
CA ARG A 52 -13.54 -7.58 11.61
C ARG A 52 -13.04 -8.16 10.28
N LEU A 53 -12.23 -7.43 9.52
CA LEU A 53 -11.61 -7.94 8.30
C LEU A 53 -10.70 -9.14 8.64
N SER A 54 -11.21 -10.36 8.40
CA SER A 54 -10.54 -11.63 8.71
C SER A 54 -10.49 -12.57 7.50
N ARG A 55 -9.58 -13.56 7.53
CA ARG A 55 -9.40 -14.54 6.44
C ARG A 55 -10.64 -15.37 6.10
N ARG A 56 -11.63 -15.40 6.99
CA ARG A 56 -12.75 -16.32 6.93
C ARG A 56 -14.07 -15.63 6.62
N ASP A 57 -14.34 -14.49 7.25
CA ASP A 57 -15.67 -13.89 7.33
C ASP A 57 -15.95 -12.84 6.25
N VAL A 58 -17.23 -12.52 6.06
CA VAL A 58 -17.70 -11.40 5.24
C VAL A 58 -18.01 -10.21 6.14
N VAL A 59 -17.58 -9.02 5.74
CA VAL A 59 -17.94 -7.77 6.43
C VAL A 59 -18.84 -6.96 5.51
N ILE A 60 -20.01 -6.57 5.99
CA ILE A 60 -21.02 -5.78 5.27
C ILE A 60 -21.15 -4.43 5.99
N VAL A 61 -20.84 -3.33 5.32
CA VAL A 61 -20.91 -1.98 5.90
C VAL A 61 -22.21 -1.30 5.46
N ASP A 62 -23.10 -1.08 6.41
CA ASP A 62 -24.46 -0.50 6.23
C ASP A 62 -24.58 0.90 6.86
N ALA A 63 -23.50 1.67 6.89
CA ALA A 63 -23.50 2.99 7.50
C ALA A 63 -22.37 3.88 6.97
N GLY A 64 -22.61 5.20 6.97
CA GLY A 64 -21.58 6.21 6.79
C GLY A 64 -20.92 6.23 5.41
N ASN A 65 -21.57 5.73 4.36
CA ASN A 65 -20.96 5.55 3.03
C ASN A 65 -21.45 6.60 2.00
N GLU A 66 -21.99 7.72 2.48
CA GLU A 66 -22.60 8.78 1.67
C GLU A 66 -21.56 9.60 0.91
N LEU A 67 -20.40 9.80 1.52
CA LEU A 67 -19.32 10.60 0.95
C LEU A 67 -18.27 9.73 0.26
N ARG A 68 -17.75 10.23 -0.86
CA ARG A 68 -16.67 9.63 -1.64
C ARG A 68 -15.41 9.40 -0.80
N SER A 69 -15.11 10.31 0.12
CA SER A 69 -13.97 10.19 1.03
C SER A 69 -14.07 8.97 1.98
N ILE A 70 -15.27 8.62 2.43
CA ILE A 70 -15.47 7.48 3.33
C ILE A 70 -15.35 6.16 2.56
N ARG A 71 -15.95 6.09 1.37
CA ARG A 71 -15.79 4.94 0.47
C ARG A 71 -14.33 4.71 0.08
N TYR A 72 -13.56 5.79 -0.10
CA TYR A 72 -12.12 5.70 -0.36
C TYR A 72 -11.33 5.11 0.82
N GLU A 73 -11.67 5.45 2.06
CA GLU A 73 -11.03 4.87 3.24
C GLU A 73 -11.32 3.37 3.35
N LEU A 74 -12.57 2.95 3.16
CA LEU A 74 -12.94 1.53 3.15
C LEU A 74 -12.27 0.76 2.01
N TYR A 75 -12.11 1.39 0.84
CA TYR A 75 -11.31 0.84 -0.25
C TYR A 75 -9.84 0.64 0.15
N CYS A 76 -9.24 1.62 0.82
CA CYS A 76 -7.87 1.50 1.34
C CYS A 76 -7.75 0.37 2.36
N ALA A 77 -8.71 0.26 3.30
CA ALA A 77 -8.74 -0.82 4.29
C ALA A 77 -8.84 -2.20 3.63
N ALA A 78 -9.72 -2.36 2.64
CA ALA A 78 -9.85 -3.61 1.89
C ALA A 78 -8.55 -3.98 1.16
N ARG A 79 -7.88 -2.99 0.55
CA ARG A 79 -6.59 -3.19 -0.11
C ARG A 79 -5.47 -3.56 0.85
N GLN A 80 -5.43 -2.94 2.02
CA GLN A 80 -4.45 -3.27 3.06
C GLN A 80 -4.65 -4.68 3.60
N ALA A 81 -5.90 -5.09 3.79
CA ALA A 81 -6.26 -6.45 4.16
C ALA A 81 -6.09 -7.46 3.00
N GLY A 82 -5.72 -7.00 1.80
CA GLY A 82 -5.50 -7.85 0.63
C GLY A 82 -6.78 -8.56 0.19
N THR A 83 -7.91 -7.87 0.20
CA THR A 83 -9.21 -8.49 -0.03
C THR A 83 -10.07 -7.87 -1.13
N ALA A 84 -10.91 -8.70 -1.75
CA ALA A 84 -11.94 -8.30 -2.67
C ALA A 84 -12.97 -7.41 -1.97
N ARG A 85 -13.50 -6.46 -2.71
CA ARG A 85 -14.48 -5.50 -2.24
C ARG A 85 -15.59 -5.36 -3.27
N CYS A 86 -16.83 -5.35 -2.81
CA CYS A 86 -18.00 -5.03 -3.61
C CYS A 86 -18.61 -3.72 -3.11
N LEU A 87 -18.69 -2.71 -3.98
CA LEU A 87 -19.52 -1.54 -3.75
C LEU A 87 -20.91 -1.80 -4.34
N LEU A 88 -21.93 -1.87 -3.49
CA LEU A 88 -23.32 -2.03 -3.88
C LEU A 88 -24.05 -0.69 -3.68
N HIS A 89 -24.46 -0.08 -4.80
CA HIS A 89 -25.25 1.14 -4.78
C HIS A 89 -26.74 0.79 -4.69
N CYS A 90 -27.40 1.20 -3.61
CA CYS A 90 -28.85 1.14 -3.47
C CYS A 90 -29.43 2.43 -4.06
N ALA A 91 -30.01 2.33 -5.25
CA ALA A 91 -30.64 3.43 -5.95
C ALA A 91 -32.02 3.77 -5.34
N GLY A 92 -32.40 5.04 -5.40
CA GLY A 92 -33.61 5.57 -4.79
C GLY A 92 -33.36 6.18 -3.41
N GLY A 93 -34.43 6.28 -2.60
CA GLY A 93 -34.42 7.03 -1.35
C GLY A 93 -34.67 8.53 -1.54
N GLY A 94 -34.84 9.22 -0.42
CA GLY A 94 -35.11 10.66 -0.37
C GLY A 94 -33.88 11.49 -0.08
N GLY A 95 -33.98 12.80 -0.30
CA GLY A 95 -33.03 13.79 0.19
C GLY A 95 -33.80 14.86 0.94
N GLY A 96 -33.69 14.90 2.26
CA GLY A 96 -34.21 15.97 3.10
C GLY A 96 -33.20 17.13 3.25
N PRO A 97 -33.65 18.34 3.62
CA PRO A 97 -32.76 19.47 3.91
C PRO A 97 -31.84 19.20 5.11
N ASP A 98 -32.25 18.33 6.04
CA ASP A 98 -31.48 17.93 7.23
C ASP A 98 -30.64 16.66 7.02
N GLU A 99 -30.70 16.05 5.83
CA GLU A 99 -29.97 14.82 5.54
C GLU A 99 -28.54 15.12 5.07
N PRO A 100 -27.56 14.27 5.43
CA PRO A 100 -26.19 14.45 4.99
C PRO A 100 -26.10 14.43 3.45
N PRO A 101 -25.22 15.25 2.87
CA PRO A 101 -25.02 15.27 1.42
C PRO A 101 -24.60 13.88 0.94
N PHE A 102 -25.25 13.42 -0.13
CA PHE A 102 -24.94 12.15 -0.77
C PHE A 102 -24.19 12.38 -2.06
N GLU A 103 -22.98 11.82 -2.15
CA GLU A 103 -22.16 11.81 -3.35
C GLU A 103 -22.31 10.46 -4.04
N GLU A 104 -22.99 10.42 -5.19
CA GLU A 104 -23.17 9.18 -5.95
C GLU A 104 -21.83 8.51 -6.31
N PRO A 105 -21.76 7.17 -6.27
CA PRO A 105 -20.55 6.45 -6.62
C PRO A 105 -20.23 6.60 -8.12
N ASP A 106 -18.98 6.93 -8.43
CA ASP A 106 -18.55 7.27 -9.80
C ASP A 106 -18.15 6.01 -10.60
N PRO A 107 -18.89 5.64 -11.67
CA PRO A 107 -18.57 4.47 -12.50
C PRO A 107 -17.25 4.58 -13.27
N GLY A 108 -16.79 5.80 -13.57
CA GLY A 108 -15.51 6.06 -14.22
C GLY A 108 -14.33 5.94 -13.27
N CYS A 109 -14.57 6.00 -11.96
CA CYS A 109 -13.54 5.90 -10.95
C CYS A 109 -13.31 4.45 -10.53
N ARG A 110 -12.17 3.86 -10.90
CA ARG A 110 -11.84 2.44 -10.60
C ARG A 110 -12.14 2.01 -9.15
N TRP A 111 -11.84 2.86 -8.17
CA TRP A 111 -12.01 2.54 -6.75
C TRP A 111 -13.40 2.89 -6.22
N ASP A 112 -14.12 3.82 -6.86
CA ASP A 112 -15.45 4.25 -6.45
C ASP A 112 -16.58 3.68 -7.33
N ARG A 113 -16.22 2.88 -8.33
CA ARG A 113 -17.16 2.25 -9.24
C ARG A 113 -18.07 1.29 -8.48
N PRO A 114 -19.40 1.45 -8.58
CA PRO A 114 -20.33 0.46 -8.07
C PRO A 114 -20.20 -0.82 -8.92
N LEU A 115 -20.02 -1.97 -8.26
CA LEU A 115 -20.05 -3.27 -8.96
C LEU A 115 -21.48 -3.67 -9.30
N PHE A 116 -22.42 -3.27 -8.45
CA PHE A 116 -23.83 -3.51 -8.62
C PHE A 116 -24.59 -2.24 -8.21
N THR A 117 -25.66 -1.96 -8.95
CA THR A 117 -26.64 -0.93 -8.61
C THR A 117 -28.00 -1.61 -8.58
N VAL A 118 -28.74 -1.44 -7.48
CA VAL A 118 -30.03 -2.11 -7.27
C VAL A 118 -31.06 -1.10 -6.79
N SER A 119 -32.27 -1.16 -7.34
CA SER A 119 -33.42 -0.42 -6.83
C SER A 119 -34.07 -1.14 -5.65
N GLY A 120 -34.92 -0.44 -4.88
CA GLY A 120 -35.60 -0.99 -3.69
C GLY A 120 -36.51 -2.20 -3.96
N GLU A 121 -37.01 -2.36 -5.19
CA GLU A 121 -37.95 -3.43 -5.57
C GLU A 121 -37.28 -4.64 -6.25
N GLU A 122 -36.09 -4.45 -6.81
CA GLU A 122 -35.41 -5.50 -7.59
C GLU A 122 -34.79 -6.57 -6.68
N PRO A 123 -34.75 -7.85 -7.09
CA PRO A 123 -34.01 -8.85 -6.32
C PRO A 123 -32.49 -8.58 -6.37
N LEU A 124 -31.78 -8.89 -5.28
CA LEU A 124 -30.31 -8.83 -5.29
C LEU A 124 -29.73 -9.91 -6.21
N PRO A 125 -28.75 -9.60 -7.08
CA PRO A 125 -28.03 -10.58 -7.88
C PRO A 125 -27.02 -11.34 -7.01
N LEU A 126 -27.50 -12.15 -6.07
CA LEU A 126 -26.69 -12.82 -5.04
C LEU A 126 -25.61 -13.74 -5.63
N GLY A 127 -25.91 -14.42 -6.74
CA GLY A 127 -24.95 -15.27 -7.44
C GLY A 127 -23.75 -14.48 -7.95
N ASP A 128 -24.00 -13.36 -8.64
CA ASP A 128 -22.96 -12.50 -9.18
C ASP A 128 -22.19 -11.78 -8.07
N ILE A 129 -22.87 -11.34 -7.02
CA ILE A 129 -22.23 -10.76 -5.84
C ILE A 129 -21.28 -11.78 -5.22
N ARG A 130 -21.72 -13.04 -5.05
CA ARG A 130 -20.87 -14.11 -4.53
C ARG A 130 -19.65 -14.34 -5.42
N ALA A 131 -19.83 -14.43 -6.73
CA ALA A 131 -18.73 -14.60 -7.68
C ALA A 131 -17.74 -13.43 -7.58
N ALA A 132 -18.23 -12.19 -7.61
CA ALA A 132 -17.40 -10.99 -7.49
C ALA A 132 -16.58 -10.96 -6.20
N LEU A 133 -17.12 -11.50 -5.10
CA LEU A 133 -16.51 -11.49 -3.79
C LEU A 133 -15.50 -12.62 -3.54
N PHE A 134 -15.72 -13.80 -4.11
CA PHE A 134 -14.95 -15.01 -3.80
C PHE A 134 -14.11 -15.53 -4.97
N GLU A 135 -14.46 -15.20 -6.20
CA GLU A 135 -13.76 -15.66 -7.40
C GLU A 135 -12.84 -14.59 -7.98
N SER A 136 -13.02 -13.32 -7.59
CA SER A 136 -12.12 -12.23 -7.99
C SER A 136 -10.83 -12.22 -7.19
N ALA A 137 -9.70 -12.11 -7.89
CA ALA A 137 -8.42 -11.84 -7.26
C ALA A 137 -8.42 -10.43 -6.61
N PRO A 138 -8.05 -10.30 -5.33
CA PRO A 138 -8.02 -9.01 -4.66
C PRO A 138 -6.97 -8.08 -5.31
N PRO A 139 -7.23 -6.76 -5.37
CA PRO A 139 -6.23 -5.81 -5.86
C PRO A 139 -4.96 -5.88 -4.99
N PRO A 140 -3.75 -5.88 -5.57
CA PRO A 140 -2.52 -5.97 -4.79
C PRO A 140 -2.40 -4.78 -3.82
N PRO A 141 -1.87 -4.98 -2.60
CA PRO A 141 -1.68 -3.90 -1.64
C PRO A 141 -0.76 -2.82 -2.23
N HIS A 142 -1.00 -1.55 -1.85
CA HIS A 142 -0.14 -0.45 -2.28
C HIS A 142 1.30 -0.69 -1.81
N ARG A 143 2.30 -0.39 -2.66
CA ARG A 143 3.71 -0.48 -2.27
C ARG A 143 4.03 0.40 -1.05
N ALA A 144 3.34 1.54 -0.90
CA ALA A 144 3.50 2.45 0.24
C ALA A 144 2.90 1.94 1.56
N THR A 145 2.00 0.95 1.53
CA THR A 145 1.34 0.38 2.73
C THR A 145 1.77 -1.05 3.03
N ARG A 146 2.69 -1.62 2.25
CA ARG A 146 3.37 -2.85 2.66
C ARG A 146 4.22 -2.53 3.87
N ALA A 147 3.93 -3.18 5.01
CA ALA A 147 4.87 -3.19 6.13
C ALA A 147 6.20 -3.69 5.57
N GLN A 148 7.23 -2.84 5.59
CA GLN A 148 8.55 -3.27 5.15
C GLN A 148 8.93 -4.47 6.03
N PRO A 149 9.42 -5.58 5.45
CA PRO A 149 10.02 -6.63 6.24
C PRO A 149 11.04 -5.99 7.20
N LEU A 150 10.95 -6.33 8.49
CA LEU A 150 11.97 -5.91 9.46
C LEU A 150 13.31 -6.41 8.91
N GLN A 151 14.17 -5.45 8.55
CA GLN A 151 15.40 -5.72 7.81
C GLN A 151 16.29 -6.67 8.62
N SER A 152 16.98 -7.59 7.94
CA SER A 152 18.03 -8.36 8.59
C SER A 152 19.09 -7.38 9.11
N GLY A 153 19.39 -7.41 10.41
CA GLY A 153 20.42 -6.54 10.99
C GLY A 153 21.78 -6.68 10.30
N GLU A 154 22.01 -7.84 9.67
CA GLU A 154 23.17 -8.17 8.88
C GLU A 154 23.31 -7.33 7.61
N PHE A 155 22.24 -7.10 6.85
CA PHE A 155 22.29 -6.31 5.61
C PHE A 155 22.67 -4.86 5.87
N LEU A 156 22.02 -4.22 6.85
CA LEU A 156 22.28 -2.81 7.19
C LEU A 156 23.72 -2.62 7.68
N HIS A 157 24.17 -3.50 8.57
CA HIS A 157 25.54 -3.46 9.06
C HIS A 157 26.56 -3.65 7.94
N ARG A 158 26.32 -4.58 7.01
CA ARG A 158 27.20 -4.82 5.86
C ARG A 158 27.21 -3.65 4.88
N LEU A 159 26.05 -3.04 4.59
CA LEU A 159 25.94 -1.84 3.76
C LEU A 159 26.76 -0.68 4.34
N ASP A 160 26.64 -0.44 5.65
CA ASP A 160 27.39 0.63 6.31
C ASP A 160 28.89 0.38 6.26
N ARG A 161 29.33 -0.85 6.57
CA ARG A 161 30.75 -1.21 6.54
C ARG A 161 31.36 -1.07 5.14
N VAL A 162 30.71 -1.64 4.13
CA VAL A 162 31.20 -1.60 2.74
C VAL A 162 31.31 -0.17 2.21
N THR A 163 30.29 0.67 2.44
CA THR A 163 30.33 2.07 1.98
C THR A 163 31.41 2.87 2.68
N GLN A 164 31.69 2.57 3.96
CA GLN A 164 32.77 3.20 4.72
C GLN A 164 34.16 2.78 4.23
N ASP A 165 34.37 1.50 3.94
CA ASP A 165 35.64 0.97 3.43
C ASP A 165 35.99 1.58 2.06
N VAL A 166 34.99 1.73 1.17
CA VAL A 166 35.16 2.42 -0.12
C VAL A 166 35.56 3.89 0.08
N LEU A 167 34.89 4.61 0.98
CA LEU A 167 35.23 6.01 1.30
C LEU A 167 36.67 6.15 1.80
N ALA A 168 37.08 5.26 2.70
CA ALA A 168 38.44 5.26 3.25
C ALA A 168 39.49 5.00 2.18
N ALA A 169 39.24 4.06 1.26
CA ALA A 169 40.13 3.77 0.14
C ALA A 169 40.30 4.97 -0.81
N VAL A 170 39.20 5.68 -1.13
CA VAL A 170 39.25 6.89 -1.97
C VAL A 170 40.05 8.00 -1.31
N MET A 171 39.83 8.24 -0.01
CA MET A 171 40.58 9.26 0.73
C MET A 171 42.07 8.92 0.87
N ALA A 172 42.39 7.66 1.16
CA ALA A 172 43.77 7.20 1.25
C ALA A 172 44.52 7.38 -0.08
N ALA A 173 43.88 7.06 -1.21
CA ALA A 173 44.48 7.24 -2.53
C ALA A 173 44.73 8.73 -2.85
N GLN A 174 43.76 9.61 -2.54
CA GLN A 174 43.94 11.06 -2.72
C GLN A 174 45.05 11.63 -1.83
N SER A 175 45.14 11.20 -0.56
CA SER A 175 46.23 11.61 0.34
C SER A 175 47.59 11.05 -0.07
N GLY A 176 47.61 9.90 -0.75
CA GLY A 176 48.82 9.29 -1.32
C GLY A 176 49.31 9.94 -2.62
N GLY A 177 48.64 10.99 -3.11
CA GLY A 177 49.04 11.74 -4.29
C GLY A 177 48.40 11.30 -5.61
N ALA A 178 47.30 10.53 -5.56
CA ALA A 178 46.55 10.17 -6.78
C ALA A 178 46.07 11.43 -7.52
N LEU A 179 46.34 11.47 -8.83
CA LEU A 179 46.00 12.56 -9.71
C LEU A 179 44.65 12.32 -10.40
N PRO A 180 44.00 13.38 -10.91
CA PRO A 180 42.87 13.23 -11.81
C PRO A 180 43.20 12.34 -13.02
N GLY A 181 42.38 11.33 -13.27
CA GLY A 181 42.60 10.29 -14.27
C GLY A 181 43.13 8.97 -13.69
N ASP A 182 43.65 8.96 -12.46
CA ASP A 182 44.12 7.75 -11.82
C ASP A 182 42.96 6.85 -11.37
N THR A 183 43.20 5.55 -11.45
CA THR A 183 42.25 4.53 -11.01
C THR A 183 42.51 4.16 -9.55
N VAL A 184 41.61 4.53 -8.65
CA VAL A 184 41.63 4.13 -7.25
C VAL A 184 41.13 2.70 -7.11
N ARG A 185 41.99 1.81 -6.62
CA ARG A 185 41.62 0.43 -6.33
C ARG A 185 41.06 0.30 -4.92
N VAL A 186 39.84 -0.22 -4.82
CA VAL A 186 39.23 -0.56 -3.54
C VAL A 186 39.48 -2.05 -3.26
N PRO A 187 39.99 -2.43 -2.07
CA PRO A 187 40.17 -3.83 -1.70
C PRO A 187 38.88 -4.64 -1.82
N GLY A 188 38.94 -5.78 -2.51
CA GLY A 188 37.78 -6.68 -2.70
C GLY A 188 36.91 -6.36 -3.91
N LEU A 189 37.24 -5.35 -4.72
CA LEU A 189 36.58 -5.05 -5.99
C LEU A 189 37.52 -5.27 -7.18
N ALA A 190 37.00 -5.88 -8.24
CA ALA A 190 37.73 -6.07 -9.50
C ALA A 190 37.85 -4.75 -10.28
N GLU A 191 36.86 -3.87 -10.16
CA GLU A 191 36.81 -2.56 -10.80
C GLU A 191 37.31 -1.47 -9.85
N GLY A 192 38.05 -0.50 -10.39
CA GLY A 192 38.52 0.68 -9.66
C GLY A 192 37.73 1.94 -10.02
N LEU A 193 37.76 2.93 -9.15
CA LEU A 193 37.12 4.23 -9.36
C LEU A 193 38.10 5.19 -10.04
N VAL A 194 37.79 5.68 -11.23
CA VAL A 194 38.56 6.75 -11.88
C VAL A 194 38.10 8.10 -11.34
N LEU A 195 39.00 8.87 -10.75
CA LEU A 195 38.69 10.21 -10.25
C LEU A 195 38.94 11.24 -11.35
N SER A 196 37.90 11.91 -11.85
CA SER A 196 38.03 13.01 -12.83
C SER A 196 38.53 14.31 -12.20
N ARG A 197 38.37 14.45 -10.88
CA ARG A 197 38.77 15.61 -10.07
C ARG A 197 39.02 15.18 -8.62
N PRO A 198 39.73 15.98 -7.81
CA PRO A 198 39.76 15.77 -6.37
C PRO A 198 38.35 15.91 -5.77
N VAL A 199 38.01 14.98 -4.87
CA VAL A 199 36.71 14.93 -4.18
C VAL A 199 36.94 15.18 -2.69
N SER A 200 36.06 15.94 -2.04
CA SER A 200 36.15 16.20 -0.61
C SER A 200 35.49 15.10 0.23
N LEU A 201 35.93 14.93 1.48
CA LEU A 201 35.27 14.02 2.43
C LEU A 201 33.80 14.38 2.64
N ALA A 202 33.46 15.67 2.64
CA ALA A 202 32.09 16.14 2.80
C ALA A 202 31.19 15.70 1.63
N GLU A 203 31.71 15.77 0.41
CA GLU A 203 31.01 15.32 -0.79
C GLU A 203 30.80 13.80 -0.78
N LEU A 204 31.84 13.02 -0.49
CA LEU A 204 31.75 11.56 -0.37
C LEU A 204 30.76 11.14 0.72
N SER A 205 30.77 11.83 1.87
CA SER A 205 29.84 11.58 2.97
C SER A 205 28.39 11.91 2.60
N ARG A 206 28.16 12.90 1.73
CA ARG A 206 26.84 13.21 1.18
C ARG A 206 26.37 12.11 0.22
N LEU A 207 27.23 11.69 -0.71
CA LEU A 207 26.92 10.62 -1.66
C LEU A 207 26.65 9.28 -0.95
N ARG A 208 27.44 8.95 0.08
CA ARG A 208 27.18 7.78 0.96
C ARG A 208 25.79 7.83 1.57
N ARG A 209 25.39 8.96 2.17
CA ARG A 209 24.04 9.11 2.77
C ARG A 209 22.92 8.94 1.74
N GLN A 210 23.10 9.50 0.54
CA GLN A 210 22.13 9.35 -0.56
C GLN A 210 22.00 7.89 -1.00
N PHE A 211 23.13 7.20 -1.20
CA PHE A 211 23.15 5.79 -1.58
C PHE A 211 22.51 4.89 -0.52
N ILE A 212 22.84 5.09 0.76
CA ILE A 212 22.25 4.33 1.88
C ILE A 212 20.74 4.56 1.93
N SER A 213 20.29 5.81 1.80
CA SER A 213 18.86 6.13 1.78
C SER A 213 18.15 5.42 0.62
N TYR A 214 18.70 5.49 -0.59
CA TYR A 214 18.16 4.84 -1.77
C TYR A 214 18.09 3.31 -1.62
N THR A 215 19.17 2.69 -1.13
CA THR A 215 19.27 1.23 -0.96
C THR A 215 18.31 0.72 0.13
N LYS A 216 18.09 1.52 1.19
CA LYS A 216 17.07 1.24 2.21
C LYS A 216 15.64 1.26 1.66
N MET A 217 15.37 1.97 0.56
CA MET A 217 14.05 1.99 -0.08
C MET A 217 13.79 0.78 -0.99
N GLN A 218 14.84 0.08 -1.43
CA GLN A 218 14.77 -1.13 -2.26
C GLN A 218 15.73 -2.21 -1.73
N PRO A 219 15.50 -2.75 -0.53
CA PRO A 219 16.36 -3.78 0.03
C PRO A 219 16.17 -5.10 -0.72
N SER A 220 17.26 -5.78 -1.02
CA SER A 220 17.25 -7.13 -1.58
C SER A 220 18.49 -7.85 -1.07
N ASP A 221 18.31 -8.91 -0.27
CA ASP A 221 19.42 -9.71 0.27
C ASP A 221 20.25 -10.38 -0.85
N GLU A 222 19.65 -10.58 -2.02
CA GLU A 222 20.34 -11.03 -3.24
C GLU A 222 21.50 -10.10 -3.66
N ASN A 223 21.40 -8.80 -3.35
CA ASN A 223 22.41 -7.81 -3.74
C ASN A 223 23.58 -7.73 -2.74
N MET A 224 23.54 -8.49 -1.64
CA MET A 224 24.54 -8.43 -0.57
C MET A 224 25.99 -8.62 -1.05
N PRO A 225 26.30 -9.52 -2.02
CA PRO A 225 27.65 -9.65 -2.58
C PRO A 225 28.07 -8.46 -3.47
N GLN A 226 27.11 -7.73 -4.02
CA GLN A 226 27.30 -6.73 -5.07
C GLN A 226 27.28 -5.29 -4.54
N LEU A 227 26.96 -5.08 -3.25
CA LEU A 227 26.83 -3.75 -2.63
C LEU A 227 28.05 -2.85 -2.88
N ALA A 228 29.25 -3.42 -2.82
CA ALA A 228 30.50 -2.71 -3.04
C ALA A 228 30.59 -2.21 -4.49
N SER A 229 30.29 -3.08 -5.47
CA SER A 229 30.30 -2.73 -6.90
C SER A 229 29.22 -1.71 -7.23
N MET A 230 28.01 -1.87 -6.68
CA MET A 230 26.91 -0.92 -6.86
C MET A 230 27.27 0.46 -6.34
N PHE A 231 27.88 0.55 -5.16
CA PHE A 231 28.30 1.82 -4.59
C PHE A 231 29.43 2.45 -5.41
N LEU A 232 30.41 1.66 -5.87
CA LEU A 232 31.50 2.15 -6.72
C LEU A 232 30.96 2.70 -8.06
N GLN A 233 30.02 2.00 -8.69
CA GLN A 233 29.33 2.50 -9.89
C GLN A 233 28.55 3.78 -9.61
N TYR A 234 27.83 3.86 -8.48
CA TYR A 234 27.12 5.06 -8.07
C TYR A 234 28.07 6.26 -7.89
N LEU A 235 29.21 6.05 -7.22
CA LEU A 235 30.25 7.06 -7.08
C LEU A 235 30.82 7.48 -8.44
N SER A 236 31.12 6.53 -9.33
CA SER A 236 31.65 6.83 -10.66
C SER A 236 30.71 7.77 -11.45
N ARG A 237 29.41 7.49 -11.45
CA ARG A 237 28.40 8.31 -12.14
C ARG A 237 28.15 9.66 -11.47
N SER A 238 28.41 9.77 -10.17
CA SER A 238 28.13 10.99 -9.40
C SER A 238 29.34 11.94 -9.34
N ILE A 239 30.54 11.41 -9.58
CA ILE A 239 31.81 12.15 -9.48
C ILE A 239 32.36 12.53 -10.87
N GLN A 240 32.02 11.77 -11.93
CA GLN A 240 32.27 12.16 -13.33
C GLN A 240 31.72 13.54 -13.64
#